data_AF-A0A640UWL3-F1
#
_entry.id   AF-A0A640UWL3-F1
#
_cell.length_a   1.000
_cell.length_b   1.000
_cell.length_c   1.000
_cell.angle_alpha   90.00
_cell.angle_beta   90.00
_cell.angle_gamma   90.00
#
_symmetry.space_group_name_H-M   'P 1'
#
loop_
_entity.id
_entity.type
_entity.pdbx_description
1 polymer ?
#
loop_
_entity_poly.entity_id
_entity_poly.type
_entity_poly.pdbx_seq_one_letter_code
_entity_poly.pdbx_strand_id
1 'polypeptide(L)'
;MLPTTMHSAEVMVTARHIAGWPEERNSLVPADCWGSAQRVVLRLPALKRAVPICRSLARAWLDGQRIDDEDTRYLVLLVLSELFTNAIRYSAGTRVTCRIGRSENQLFIEVHDRGGTPSVPRMRHPDQEQEHGRGLELVARSSARWGRRVEADHSCVVWAAVPLAAGVRHPVAP
;
A
#
# COMPACT_ATOMS: atom_id res chain seq x y z
N MET A 1 -17.07 8.57 -7.66
CA MET A 1 -16.40 9.64 -6.89
C MET A 1 -16.31 9.19 -5.45
N LEU A 2 -15.13 9.16 -4.83
CA LEU A 2 -14.98 8.80 -3.41
C LEU A 2 -15.42 10.01 -2.54
N PRO A 3 -16.15 9.80 -1.43
CA PRO A 3 -16.65 10.88 -0.58
C PRO A 3 -15.50 11.66 0.12
N THR A 4 -15.66 12.98 0.22
CA THR A 4 -14.58 13.98 0.44
C THR A 4 -14.29 14.32 1.92
N THR A 5 -14.76 13.55 2.90
CA THR A 5 -14.40 13.78 4.32
C THR A 5 -14.05 12.48 5.02
N MET A 6 -13.01 11.80 4.54
CA MET A 6 -12.34 10.74 5.30
C MET A 6 -11.13 11.33 6.03
N HIS A 7 -11.08 11.20 7.35
CA HIS A 7 -9.92 11.56 8.17
C HIS A 7 -8.69 10.82 7.63
N SER A 8 -7.69 11.56 7.13
CA SER A 8 -6.49 11.00 6.52
C SER A 8 -5.23 11.36 7.29
N ALA A 9 -4.39 10.38 7.60
CA ALA A 9 -3.04 10.58 8.13
C ALA A 9 -2.03 10.66 6.97
N GLU A 10 -1.00 11.48 7.11
CA GLU A 10 0.10 11.59 6.16
C GLU A 10 1.44 11.39 6.88
N VAL A 11 2.27 10.48 6.36
CA VAL A 11 3.60 10.17 6.90
C VAL A 11 4.64 10.36 5.81
N MET A 12 5.63 11.20 6.09
CA MET A 12 6.76 11.46 5.20
C MET A 12 8.02 10.77 5.72
N VAL A 13 8.45 9.71 5.05
CA VAL A 13 9.72 9.05 5.33
C VAL A 13 10.83 9.75 4.54
N THR A 14 11.98 9.96 5.19
CA THR A 14 13.18 10.57 4.60
C THR A 14 14.31 9.55 4.60
N ALA A 15 15.40 9.82 3.88
CA ALA A 15 16.59 8.97 3.92
C ALA A 15 17.16 8.81 5.35
N ARG A 16 17.08 9.85 6.17
CA ARG A 16 17.47 9.81 7.59
C ARG A 16 16.62 8.80 8.38
N HIS A 17 15.30 8.86 8.22
CA HIS A 17 14.41 7.90 8.88
C HIS A 17 14.69 6.45 8.46
N ILE A 18 15.07 6.23 7.18
CA ILE A 18 15.46 4.90 6.69
C ILE A 18 16.77 4.43 7.33
N ALA A 19 17.74 5.32 7.51
CA ALA A 19 19.04 4.98 8.08
C ALA A 19 18.96 4.63 9.57
N GLY A 20 18.08 5.29 10.33
CA GLY A 20 17.84 5.04 11.75
C GLY A 20 16.62 4.17 12.05
N TRP A 21 16.21 3.31 11.12
CA TRP A 21 15.08 2.40 11.33
C TRP A 21 15.55 1.14 12.10
N PRO A 22 14.83 0.65 13.13
CA PRO A 22 13.45 0.99 13.53
C PRO A 22 13.27 2.10 14.59
N GLU A 23 14.35 2.64 15.16
CA GLU A 23 14.30 3.59 16.28
C GLU A 23 13.54 4.88 15.92
N GLU A 24 13.70 5.37 14.69
CA GLU A 24 13.03 6.59 14.18
C GLU A 24 11.51 6.40 13.92
N ARG A 25 10.96 5.19 14.08
CA ARG A 25 9.54 4.91 13.79
C ARG A 25 8.59 5.72 14.67
N ASN A 26 8.88 5.82 15.97
CA ASN A 26 7.99 6.48 16.92
C ASN A 26 7.94 8.01 16.70
N SER A 27 9.00 8.59 16.13
CA SER A 27 9.06 10.00 15.74
C SER A 27 8.16 10.32 14.54
N LEU A 28 7.87 9.34 13.70
CA LEU A 28 7.10 9.48 12.46
C LEU A 28 5.59 9.32 12.66
N VAL A 29 5.18 8.69 13.75
CA VAL A 29 3.86 8.14 13.93
C VAL A 29 3.43 8.24 15.39
N PRO A 30 2.56 9.21 15.75
CA PRO A 30 1.90 9.22 17.04
C PRO A 30 1.02 7.97 17.20
N ALA A 31 1.08 7.28 18.35
CA ALA A 31 0.39 5.99 18.54
C ALA A 31 -1.15 6.10 18.40
N ASP A 32 -1.71 7.27 18.64
CA ASP A 32 -3.13 7.61 18.60
C ASP A 32 -3.63 7.99 17.20
N CYS A 33 -2.75 8.27 16.24
CA CYS A 33 -3.15 8.85 14.95
C CYS A 33 -3.92 7.86 14.05
N TRP A 34 -3.75 6.56 14.28
CA TRP A 34 -4.29 5.54 13.36
C TRP A 34 -5.75 5.21 13.58
N GLY A 35 -6.29 5.35 14.79
CA GLY A 35 -7.64 4.91 15.11
C GLY A 35 -8.73 5.68 14.37
N SER A 36 -8.52 7.00 14.17
CA SER A 36 -9.47 7.88 13.48
C SER A 36 -9.19 8.01 11.98
N ALA A 37 -7.98 7.68 11.52
CA ALA A 37 -7.56 7.88 10.14
C ALA A 37 -7.97 6.72 9.22
N GLN A 38 -9.17 6.81 8.64
CA GLN A 38 -9.67 5.85 7.62
C GLN A 38 -8.77 5.72 6.39
N ARG A 39 -7.83 6.64 6.19
CA ARG A 39 -6.82 6.59 5.14
C ARG A 39 -5.45 6.99 5.69
N VAL A 40 -4.41 6.34 5.22
CA VAL A 40 -3.02 6.78 5.39
C VAL A 40 -2.36 7.03 4.04
N VAL A 41 -1.54 8.07 3.97
CA VAL A 41 -0.65 8.33 2.84
C VAL A 41 0.80 8.31 3.30
N LEU A 42 1.57 7.36 2.78
CA LEU A 42 2.97 7.15 3.07
C LEU A 42 3.82 7.62 1.88
N ARG A 43 4.68 8.62 2.09
CA ARG A 43 5.61 9.11 1.06
C ARG A 43 7.01 8.67 1.41
N LEU A 44 7.61 7.79 0.63
CA LEU A 44 8.96 7.29 0.88
C LEU A 44 9.89 7.53 -0.32
N PRO A 45 11.21 7.65 -0.08
CA PRO A 45 12.21 7.59 -1.14
C PRO A 45 12.10 6.30 -1.96
N ALA A 46 12.37 6.36 -3.26
CA ALA A 46 12.37 5.21 -4.16
C ALA A 46 13.61 4.31 -3.96
N LEU A 47 13.74 3.73 -2.78
CA LEU A 47 14.86 2.87 -2.37
C LEU A 47 14.34 1.49 -1.99
N LYS A 48 15.09 0.42 -2.31
CA LYS A 48 14.72 -0.96 -1.91
C LYS A 48 14.47 -1.10 -0.40
N ARG A 49 15.26 -0.41 0.44
CA ARG A 49 15.08 -0.37 1.91
C ARG A 49 13.77 0.29 2.36
N ALA A 50 13.09 1.05 1.51
CA ALA A 50 11.80 1.65 1.83
C ALA A 50 10.64 0.64 1.83
N VAL A 51 10.76 -0.50 1.13
CA VAL A 51 9.71 -1.54 1.08
C VAL A 51 9.37 -2.10 2.47
N PRO A 52 10.33 -2.64 3.26
CA PRO A 52 10.02 -3.15 4.60
C PRO A 52 9.51 -2.07 5.56
N ILE A 53 9.93 -0.81 5.38
CA ILE A 53 9.46 0.34 6.17
C ILE A 53 8.00 0.65 5.83
N CYS A 54 7.67 0.72 4.53
CA CYS A 54 6.29 0.91 4.07
C CYS A 54 5.38 -0.20 4.59
N ARG A 55 5.84 -1.46 4.54
CA ARG A 55 5.11 -2.62 5.08
C ARG A 55 4.92 -2.52 6.59
N SER A 56 5.92 -2.07 7.34
CA SER A 56 5.82 -1.89 8.80
C SER A 56 4.82 -0.80 9.19
N LEU A 57 4.83 0.33 8.48
CA LEU A 57 3.86 1.42 8.66
C LEU A 57 2.44 0.99 8.28
N ALA A 58 2.29 0.24 7.19
CA ALA A 58 1.01 -0.34 6.79
C ALA A 58 0.45 -1.30 7.86
N ARG A 59 1.31 -2.15 8.45
CA ARG A 59 0.92 -3.02 9.56
C ARG A 59 0.42 -2.21 10.77
N ALA A 60 1.14 -1.16 11.15
CA ALA A 60 0.73 -0.27 12.24
C ALA A 60 -0.65 0.38 11.99
N TRP A 61 -0.90 0.80 10.75
CA TRP A 61 -2.20 1.34 10.35
C TRP A 61 -3.30 0.28 10.42
N LEU A 62 -3.05 -0.94 9.92
CA LEU A 62 -4.01 -2.06 10.02
C LEU A 62 -4.36 -2.38 11.48
N ASP A 63 -3.37 -2.34 12.38
CA ASP A 63 -3.56 -2.53 13.82
C ASP A 63 -4.45 -1.42 14.41
N GLY A 64 -4.15 -0.16 14.08
CA GLY A 64 -4.96 0.98 14.53
C GLY A 64 -6.39 0.98 13.98
N GLN A 65 -6.61 0.41 12.80
CA GLN A 65 -7.93 0.21 12.19
C GLN A 65 -8.66 -1.03 12.69
N ARG A 66 -8.05 -1.82 13.60
CA ARG A 66 -8.60 -3.06 14.16
C ARG A 66 -8.99 -4.07 13.08
N ILE A 67 -8.12 -4.22 12.09
CA ILE A 67 -8.26 -5.24 11.05
C ILE A 67 -7.45 -6.45 11.54
N ASP A 68 -8.15 -7.38 12.16
CA ASP A 68 -7.58 -8.53 12.87
C ASP A 68 -7.56 -9.82 12.03
N ASP A 69 -8.30 -9.86 10.91
CA ASP A 69 -8.32 -10.99 9.98
C ASP A 69 -6.95 -11.18 9.31
N GLU A 70 -6.26 -12.27 9.63
CA GLU A 70 -4.88 -12.49 9.20
C GLU A 70 -4.75 -12.68 7.70
N ASP A 71 -5.74 -13.30 7.04
CA ASP A 71 -5.75 -13.45 5.59
C ASP A 71 -5.84 -12.08 4.90
N THR A 72 -6.79 -11.23 5.31
CA THR A 72 -6.90 -9.84 4.81
C THR A 72 -5.59 -9.08 5.02
N ARG A 73 -5.00 -9.15 6.22
CA ARG A 73 -3.73 -8.47 6.53
C ARG A 73 -2.58 -8.98 5.66
N TYR A 74 -2.48 -10.30 5.49
CA TYR A 74 -1.48 -10.93 4.64
C TYR A 74 -1.60 -10.43 3.20
N LEU A 75 -2.81 -10.47 2.62
CA LEU A 75 -3.08 -10.02 1.25
C LEU A 75 -2.74 -8.55 1.07
N VAL A 76 -3.15 -7.66 1.98
CA VAL A 76 -2.85 -6.22 1.91
C VAL A 76 -1.35 -5.97 1.90
N LEU A 77 -0.62 -6.57 2.84
CA LEU A 77 0.83 -6.33 2.97
C LEU A 77 1.61 -6.91 1.79
N LEU A 78 1.13 -8.01 1.21
CA LEU A 78 1.69 -8.63 0.02
C LEU A 78 1.47 -7.77 -1.22
N VAL A 79 0.21 -7.39 -1.50
CA VAL A 79 -0.16 -6.48 -2.58
C VAL A 79 0.65 -5.18 -2.51
N LEU A 80 0.71 -4.57 -1.33
CA LEU A 80 1.50 -3.36 -1.11
C LEU A 80 2.97 -3.58 -1.44
N SER A 81 3.58 -4.68 -0.97
CA SER A 81 5.00 -4.95 -1.20
C SER A 81 5.31 -5.13 -2.68
N GLU A 82 4.45 -5.85 -3.41
CA GLU A 82 4.58 -6.04 -4.86
C GLU A 82 4.42 -4.73 -5.63
N LEU A 83 3.35 -3.97 -5.36
CA LEU A 83 3.11 -2.69 -6.04
C LEU A 83 4.21 -1.67 -5.76
N PHE A 84 4.67 -1.58 -4.51
CA PHE A 84 5.75 -0.67 -4.12
C PHE A 84 7.09 -1.07 -4.76
N THR A 85 7.38 -2.37 -4.78
CA THR A 85 8.60 -2.91 -5.41
C THR A 85 8.60 -2.64 -6.91
N ASN A 86 7.45 -2.80 -7.58
CA ASN A 86 7.30 -2.48 -8.99
C ASN A 86 7.50 -0.98 -9.25
N ALA A 87 6.96 -0.10 -8.41
CA ALA A 87 7.19 1.33 -8.51
C ALA A 87 8.68 1.69 -8.40
N ILE A 88 9.42 1.11 -7.45
CA ILE A 88 10.87 1.35 -7.33
C ILE A 88 11.63 0.86 -8.58
N ARG A 89 11.26 -0.31 -9.13
CA ARG A 89 12.00 -0.91 -10.25
C ARG A 89 11.76 -0.17 -11.58
N TYR A 90 10.54 0.30 -11.81
CA TYR A 90 10.11 0.76 -13.13
C TYR A 90 9.86 2.26 -13.22
N SER A 91 9.83 2.99 -12.10
CA SER A 91 9.74 4.44 -12.08
C SER A 91 11.12 5.09 -12.10
N ALA A 92 11.27 6.17 -12.88
CA ALA A 92 12.40 7.09 -12.73
C ALA A 92 12.21 8.12 -11.58
N GLY A 93 11.12 8.03 -10.82
CA GLY A 93 10.81 8.95 -9.73
C GLY A 93 11.69 8.73 -8.51
N THR A 94 12.06 9.82 -7.82
CA THR A 94 12.86 9.75 -6.57
C THR A 94 12.02 9.41 -5.34
N ARG A 95 10.68 9.43 -5.48
CA ARG A 95 9.73 9.13 -4.42
C ARG A 95 8.59 8.26 -4.93
N VAL A 96 8.12 7.40 -4.03
CA VAL A 96 6.92 6.58 -4.21
C VAL A 96 5.93 6.99 -3.13
N THR A 97 4.66 7.18 -3.51
CA THR A 97 3.57 7.47 -2.58
C THR A 97 2.65 6.27 -2.50
N CYS A 98 2.54 5.66 -1.33
CA CYS A 98 1.57 4.60 -1.07
C CYS A 98 0.38 5.17 -0.30
N ARG A 99 -0.85 4.89 -0.75
CA ARG A 99 -2.08 5.22 -0.05
C ARG A 99 -2.76 3.93 0.35
N ILE A 100 -3.20 3.85 1.59
CA ILE A 100 -4.03 2.75 2.08
C ILE A 100 -5.28 3.37 2.66
N GLY A 101 -6.46 2.88 2.27
CA GLY A 101 -7.72 3.38 2.78
C GLY A 101 -8.73 2.27 3.00
N ARG A 102 -9.64 2.50 3.94
CA ARG A 102 -10.73 1.59 4.28
C ARG A 102 -12.05 2.13 3.77
N SER A 103 -12.86 1.26 3.16
CA SER A 103 -14.31 1.44 3.02
C SER A 103 -15.05 0.43 3.89
N GLU A 104 -16.38 0.35 3.76
CA GLU A 104 -17.21 -0.58 4.53
C GLU A 104 -16.77 -2.05 4.32
N ASN A 105 -16.46 -2.43 3.07
CA ASN A 105 -16.28 -3.84 2.70
C ASN A 105 -14.91 -4.15 2.09
N GLN A 106 -14.03 -3.15 1.89
CA GLN A 106 -12.76 -3.33 1.18
C GLN A 106 -11.67 -2.40 1.72
N LEU A 107 -10.42 -2.82 1.52
CA LEU A 107 -9.23 -2.01 1.66
C LEU A 107 -8.68 -1.67 0.29
N PHE A 108 -8.39 -0.40 0.06
CA PHE A 108 -7.78 0.10 -1.17
C PHE A 108 -6.31 0.38 -0.93
N ILE A 109 -5.45 -0.14 -1.80
CA ILE A 109 -4.03 0.14 -1.86
C ILE A 109 -3.77 0.85 -3.18
N GLU A 110 -3.16 2.03 -3.14
CA GLU A 110 -2.68 2.73 -4.32
C GLU A 110 -1.19 3.00 -4.17
N VAL A 111 -0.43 2.79 -5.24
CA VAL A 111 0.97 3.18 -5.33
C VAL A 111 1.12 4.13 -6.50
N HIS A 112 1.54 5.34 -6.18
CA HIS A 112 1.76 6.43 -7.12
C HIS A 112 3.26 6.60 -7.30
N ASP A 113 3.71 6.61 -8.54
CA ASP A 113 5.07 6.94 -8.92
C ASP A 113 5.07 8.14 -9.89
N ARG A 114 5.90 9.15 -9.58
CA ARG A 114 5.96 10.43 -10.33
C ARG A 114 7.13 10.47 -11.32
N GLY A 115 7.52 9.32 -11.85
CA GLY A 115 8.75 9.18 -12.65
C GLY A 115 8.62 9.46 -14.14
N GLY A 116 7.40 9.54 -14.69
CA GLY A 116 7.19 9.88 -16.10
C GLY A 116 7.91 8.96 -17.10
N THR A 117 8.35 7.76 -16.72
CA THR A 117 8.92 6.80 -17.65
C THR A 117 7.83 5.89 -18.22
N PRO A 118 7.71 5.78 -19.55
CA PRO A 118 6.78 4.86 -20.20
C PRO A 118 7.22 3.39 -20.09
N SER A 119 8.20 3.07 -19.24
CA SER A 119 8.47 1.70 -18.76
C SER A 119 7.33 1.27 -17.84
N VAL A 120 6.15 1.16 -18.43
CA VAL A 120 4.92 0.62 -17.87
C VAL A 120 5.25 -0.72 -17.21
N PRO A 121 4.75 -1.00 -15.99
CA PRO A 121 4.61 -2.37 -15.51
C PRO A 121 3.64 -3.06 -16.47
N ARG A 122 4.16 -3.59 -17.59
CA ARG A 122 3.37 -4.38 -18.51
C ARG A 122 3.04 -5.67 -17.76
N MET A 123 1.77 -6.04 -17.72
CA MET A 123 1.40 -7.44 -17.50
C MET A 123 2.09 -8.24 -18.61
N ARG A 124 3.30 -8.73 -18.35
CA ARG A 124 3.90 -9.75 -19.18
C ARG A 124 3.33 -11.06 -18.70
N HIS A 125 2.63 -11.75 -19.59
CA HIS A 125 2.37 -13.18 -19.43
C HIS A 125 3.67 -13.88 -19.00
N PRO A 126 3.60 -14.86 -18.08
CA PRO A 126 4.78 -15.54 -17.59
C PRO A 126 5.40 -16.37 -18.71
N ASP A 127 6.36 -15.80 -19.45
CA ASP A 127 7.34 -16.62 -20.16
C ASP A 127 8.26 -17.25 -19.11
N GLN A 128 8.52 -18.54 -19.31
CA GLN A 128 8.95 -19.55 -18.33
C GLN A 128 10.25 -19.29 -17.54
N GLU A 129 10.88 -18.12 -17.68
CA GLU A 129 12.17 -17.81 -17.04
C GLU A 129 12.14 -16.56 -16.15
N GLN A 130 10.99 -15.93 -15.91
CA GLN A 130 10.89 -14.75 -15.04
C GLN A 130 9.89 -14.94 -13.90
N GLU A 131 10.41 -14.93 -12.67
CA GLU A 131 9.62 -14.79 -11.42
C GLU A 131 8.76 -13.50 -11.38
N HIS A 132 9.01 -12.56 -12.31
CA HIS A 132 8.52 -11.18 -12.38
C HIS A 132 7.04 -11.01 -12.79
N GLY A 133 6.37 -12.06 -13.28
CA GLY A 133 4.92 -12.04 -13.61
C GLY A 133 4.00 -12.49 -12.48
N ARG A 134 4.53 -13.21 -11.48
CA ARG A 134 3.74 -13.82 -10.39
C ARG A 134 3.21 -12.80 -9.40
N GLY A 135 3.90 -11.67 -9.20
CA GLY A 135 3.49 -10.64 -8.25
C GLY A 135 2.13 -10.01 -8.59
N LEU A 136 1.92 -9.64 -9.87
CA LEU A 136 0.63 -9.13 -10.35
C LEU A 136 -0.44 -10.21 -10.46
N GLU A 137 -0.06 -11.46 -10.75
CA GLU A 137 -0.97 -12.61 -10.72
C GLU A 137 -1.45 -12.89 -9.29
N LEU A 138 -0.57 -12.79 -8.29
CA LEU A 138 -0.94 -12.87 -6.88
C LEU A 138 -1.85 -11.71 -6.51
N VAL A 139 -1.51 -10.47 -6.87
CA VAL A 139 -2.40 -9.32 -6.68
C VAL A 139 -3.76 -9.58 -7.35
N ALA A 140 -3.80 -10.11 -8.57
CA ALA A 140 -5.03 -10.39 -9.29
C ALA A 140 -5.87 -11.50 -8.64
N ARG A 141 -5.25 -12.53 -8.06
CA ARG A 141 -5.93 -13.61 -7.33
C ARG A 141 -6.36 -13.20 -5.92
N SER A 142 -5.63 -12.27 -5.31
CA SER A 142 -5.80 -11.81 -3.94
C SER A 142 -6.65 -10.54 -3.82
N SER A 143 -6.92 -9.85 -4.93
CA SER A 143 -7.68 -8.60 -4.96
C SER A 143 -9.02 -8.82 -5.65
N ALA A 144 -10.09 -8.25 -5.10
CA ALA A 144 -11.39 -8.24 -5.76
C ALA A 144 -11.34 -7.45 -7.08
N ARG A 145 -10.54 -6.38 -7.11
CA ARG A 145 -10.35 -5.50 -8.26
C ARG A 145 -8.96 -4.91 -8.23
N TRP A 146 -8.36 -4.66 -9.39
CA TRP A 146 -7.11 -3.92 -9.49
C TRP A 146 -7.03 -3.21 -10.84
N GLY A 147 -6.12 -2.27 -10.98
CA GLY A 147 -5.94 -1.57 -12.23
C GLY A 147 -4.79 -0.57 -12.22
N ARG A 148 -4.64 0.11 -13.35
CA ARG A 148 -3.65 1.15 -13.57
C ARG A 148 -4.34 2.39 -14.12
N ARG A 149 -3.99 3.56 -13.60
CA ARG A 149 -4.42 4.85 -14.11
C ARG A 149 -3.20 5.72 -14.37
N VAL A 150 -3.16 6.38 -15.52
CA VAL A 150 -2.17 7.43 -15.80
C VAL A 150 -2.89 8.75 -15.60
N GLU A 151 -2.31 9.62 -14.78
CA GLU A 151 -2.84 10.95 -14.50
C GLU A 151 -2.38 11.95 -15.57
N ALA A 152 -3.01 13.13 -15.61
CA ALA A 152 -2.70 14.19 -16.57
C ALA A 152 -1.24 14.70 -16.48
N ASP A 153 -0.61 14.56 -15.32
CA ASP A 153 0.80 14.91 -15.08
C ASP A 153 1.78 13.77 -15.43
N HIS A 154 1.30 12.75 -16.16
CA HIS A 154 2.03 11.51 -16.49
C HIS A 154 2.44 10.65 -15.29
N SER A 155 1.97 10.96 -14.08
CA SER A 155 2.14 10.04 -12.96
C SER A 155 1.33 8.77 -13.17
N CYS A 156 1.87 7.65 -12.72
CA CYS A 156 1.23 6.34 -12.83
C CYS A 156 0.74 5.93 -11.44
N VAL A 157 -0.51 5.50 -11.39
CA VAL A 157 -1.15 4.94 -10.21
C VAL A 157 -1.49 3.50 -10.50
N VAL A 158 -0.88 2.58 -9.75
CA VAL A 158 -1.31 1.18 -9.73
C VAL A 158 -2.08 0.96 -8.44
N TRP A 159 -3.25 0.36 -8.52
CA TRP A 159 -4.13 0.19 -7.39
C TRP A 159 -4.73 -1.20 -7.33
N ALA A 160 -5.09 -1.63 -6.13
CA ALA A 160 -5.80 -2.86 -5.88
C ALA A 160 -6.78 -2.71 -4.70
N ALA A 161 -7.83 -3.51 -4.70
CA ALA A 161 -8.84 -3.58 -3.66
C ALA A 161 -8.86 -5.00 -3.06
N VAL A 162 -8.59 -5.11 -1.77
CA VAL A 162 -8.66 -6.37 -1.02
C VAL A 162 -9.97 -6.39 -0.23
N PRO A 163 -10.80 -7.44 -0.33
CA PRO A 163 -11.99 -7.57 0.51
C PRO A 163 -11.64 -7.49 1.99
N LEU A 164 -12.42 -6.75 2.76
CA LEU A 164 -12.47 -7.01 4.20
C LEU A 164 -13.29 -8.28 4.36
N ALA A 165 -12.73 -9.29 5.02
CA ALA A 165 -13.54 -10.40 5.52
C ALA A 165 -14.73 -9.79 6.27
N ALA A 166 -15.96 -10.14 5.87
CA ALA A 166 -17.14 -9.68 6.56
C ALA A 166 -16.97 -10.13 8.02
N GLY A 167 -16.86 -9.15 8.93
CA GLY A 167 -16.58 -9.43 10.32
C GLY A 167 -17.57 -10.49 10.80
N VAL A 168 -17.06 -11.67 11.15
CA VAL A 168 -17.80 -12.54 12.06
C VAL A 168 -17.97 -11.69 13.30
N ARG A 169 -19.18 -11.15 13.49
CA ARG A 169 -19.55 -10.53 14.76
C ARG A 169 -19.38 -11.65 15.77
N HIS A 170 -18.33 -11.60 16.58
CA HIS A 170 -18.32 -12.40 17.78
C HIS A 170 -19.57 -11.99 18.58
N PRO A 171 -20.52 -12.88 18.83
CA PRO A 171 -21.60 -12.56 19.75
C PRO A 171 -20.93 -12.27 21.09
N VAL A 172 -21.09 -11.06 21.59
CA VAL A 172 -20.85 -10.77 23.01
C VAL A 172 -21.86 -11.65 23.73
N ALA A 173 -21.38 -12.72 24.35
CA ALA A 173 -22.20 -13.57 25.21
C ALA A 173 -22.72 -12.70 26.40
N PRO A 174 -23.95 -12.96 26.87
CA PRO A 174 -24.69 -12.08 27.78
C PRO A 174 -24.00 -11.85 29.13
#